data_AF-A0A0B6X629-F1
#
_entry.id   AF-A0A0B6X629-F1
#
_cell.length_a   1.000
_cell.length_b   1.000
_cell.length_c   1.000
_cell.angle_alpha   90.00
_cell.angle_beta   90.00
_cell.angle_gamma   90.00
#
_symmetry.space_group_name_H-M   'P 1'
#
loop_
_entity.id
_entity.type
_entity.pdbx_description
1 polymer ?
#
loop_
_entity_poly.entity_id
_entity_poly.type
_entity_poly.pdbx_seq_one_letter_code
_entity_poly.pdbx_strand_id
1 'polypeptide(L)'
;MTEPNPNYEAIGHCKILKEKIAELSIQRVRRIEKLNDEIMRLQGYPYAGTGFIPKFDINYMHKLLERIAAEDNELVQTVNEFNSYCQDAGEPPLEFRLPPCNSDCEYDRAGVVRQKPQRGL
;
A
#
# COMPACT_ATOMS: atom_id res chain seq x y z
N MET A 1 1.39 45.47 -14.18
CA MET A 1 1.87 44.21 -13.57
C MET A 1 1.87 43.19 -14.69
N THR A 2 3.02 42.82 -15.23
CA THR A 2 3.14 41.77 -16.24
C THR A 2 2.87 40.44 -15.55
N GLU A 3 1.86 39.69 -16.02
CA GLU A 3 1.66 38.33 -15.57
C GLU A 3 2.96 37.53 -15.78
N PRO A 4 3.40 36.72 -14.80
CA PRO A 4 4.56 35.88 -14.99
C PRO A 4 4.31 34.95 -16.18
N ASN A 5 5.27 34.89 -17.11
CA ASN A 5 5.20 33.94 -18.22
C ASN A 5 5.09 32.51 -17.65
N PRO A 6 4.15 31.68 -18.15
CA PRO A 6 3.98 30.32 -17.65
C PRO A 6 5.26 29.49 -17.88
N ASN A 7 5.67 28.72 -16.85
CA ASN A 7 6.78 27.79 -16.95
C ASN A 7 6.31 26.50 -17.63
N TYR A 8 6.41 26.46 -18.96
CA TYR A 8 5.96 25.32 -19.77
C TYR A 8 6.73 24.02 -19.49
N GLU A 9 7.98 24.09 -19.05
CA GLU A 9 8.76 22.91 -18.66
C GLU A 9 8.17 22.28 -17.40
N ALA A 10 7.96 23.08 -16.35
CA ALA A 10 7.34 22.62 -15.11
C ALA A 10 5.93 22.05 -15.35
N ILE A 11 5.13 22.71 -16.20
CA ILE A 11 3.80 22.23 -16.61
C ILE A 11 3.89 20.86 -17.31
N GLY A 12 4.85 20.71 -18.23
CA GLY A 12 5.08 19.44 -18.94
C GLY A 12 5.47 18.31 -18.00
N HIS A 13 6.41 18.56 -17.08
CA HIS A 13 6.82 17.60 -16.05
C HIS A 13 5.66 17.20 -15.15
N CYS A 14 4.89 18.18 -14.64
CA CYS A 14 3.73 17.92 -13.79
C CYS A 14 2.69 17.03 -14.48
N LYS A 15 2.46 17.22 -15.79
CA LYS A 15 1.54 16.36 -16.55
C LYS A 15 2.01 14.90 -16.61
N ILE A 16 3.27 14.67 -16.95
CA ILE A 16 3.85 13.32 -17.03
C ILE A 16 3.83 12.64 -15.65
N LEU A 17 4.20 13.38 -14.60
CA LEU A 17 4.24 12.87 -13.23
C LEU A 17 2.84 12.51 -12.72
N LYS A 18 1.81 13.30 -13.04
CA LYS A 18 0.41 12.96 -12.72
C LYS A 18 -0.05 11.67 -13.38
N GLU A 19 0.28 11.46 -14.65
CA GLU A 19 -0.02 10.22 -15.37
C GLU A 19 0.66 9.02 -14.69
N LYS A 20 1.94 9.16 -14.32
CA LYS A 20 2.70 8.14 -13.59
C LYS A 20 2.12 7.84 -12.21
N ILE A 21 1.76 8.87 -11.42
CA ILE A 21 1.15 8.73 -10.09
C ILE A 21 -0.17 7.95 -10.18
N ALA A 22 -0.99 8.23 -11.20
CA ALA A 22 -2.25 7.52 -11.42
C ALA A 22 -2.01 6.04 -11.75
N GLU A 23 -1.02 5.74 -12.60
CA GLU A 23 -0.65 4.37 -12.93
C GLU A 23 -0.16 3.60 -11.70
N LEU A 24 0.81 4.16 -10.96
CA LEU A 24 1.37 3.55 -9.75
C LEU A 24 0.28 3.31 -8.69
N SER A 25 -0.67 4.24 -8.56
CA SER A 25 -1.82 4.08 -7.65
C SER A 25 -2.70 2.89 -8.03
N ILE A 26 -2.97 2.68 -9.33
CA ILE A 26 -3.72 1.51 -9.82
C ILE A 26 -2.92 0.22 -9.59
N GLN A 27 -1.62 0.25 -9.85
CA GLN A 27 -0.75 -0.92 -9.64
C GLN A 27 -0.72 -1.32 -8.16
N ARG A 28 -0.56 -0.35 -7.25
CA ARG A 28 -0.63 -0.55 -5.80
C ARG A 28 -1.90 -1.27 -5.37
N VAL A 29 -3.06 -0.78 -5.81
CA VAL A 29 -4.37 -1.41 -5.49
C VAL A 29 -4.39 -2.87 -5.96
N ARG A 30 -3.98 -3.14 -7.20
CA ARG A 30 -3.93 -4.51 -7.74
C ARG A 30 -2.98 -5.44 -6.96
N ARG A 31 -1.89 -4.91 -6.40
CA ARG A 31 -0.96 -5.70 -5.57
C ARG A 31 -1.58 -6.03 -4.22
N ILE A 32 -2.27 -5.07 -3.60
CA ILE A 32 -2.99 -5.27 -2.35
C ILE A 32 -4.14 -6.27 -2.52
N GLU A 33 -4.88 -6.19 -3.62
CA GLU A 33 -5.94 -7.17 -3.96
C GLU A 33 -5.38 -8.59 -4.03
N LYS A 34 -4.23 -8.80 -4.69
CA LYS A 34 -3.57 -10.12 -4.74
C LYS A 34 -3.16 -10.64 -3.36
N LEU A 35 -2.71 -9.77 -2.47
CA LEU A 35 -2.41 -10.14 -1.09
C LEU A 35 -3.69 -10.55 -0.35
N ASN A 36 -4.77 -9.78 -0.51
CA ASN A 36 -6.07 -10.09 0.09
C ASN A 36 -6.65 -11.40 -0.43
N ASP A 37 -6.56 -11.67 -1.73
CA ASP A 37 -7.01 -12.93 -2.34
C ASP A 37 -6.29 -14.13 -1.72
N GLU A 38 -4.97 -14.01 -1.51
CA GLU A 38 -4.17 -15.05 -0.87
C GLU A 38 -4.55 -15.23 0.60
N ILE A 39 -4.80 -14.14 1.33
CA ILE A 39 -5.31 -14.21 2.72
C ILE A 39 -6.68 -14.91 2.76
N MET A 40 -7.61 -14.55 1.88
CA MET A 40 -8.94 -15.17 1.80
C MET A 40 -8.85 -16.66 1.45
N ARG A 41 -7.95 -17.03 0.53
CA ARG A 41 -7.63 -18.42 0.19
C ARG A 41 -7.16 -19.19 1.43
N LEU A 42 -6.24 -18.61 2.19
CA LEU A 42 -5.70 -19.21 3.42
C LEU A 42 -6.74 -19.32 4.54
N GLN A 43 -7.73 -18.44 4.58
CA GLN A 43 -8.87 -18.52 5.50
C GLN A 43 -9.91 -19.58 5.07
N GLY A 44 -9.74 -20.20 3.91
CA GLY A 44 -10.66 -21.23 3.41
C GLY A 44 -11.98 -20.67 2.87
N TYR A 45 -12.09 -19.35 2.69
CA TYR A 45 -13.32 -18.69 2.25
C TYR A 45 -13.87 -19.20 0.90
N PRO A 46 -13.03 -19.54 -0.12
CA PRO A 46 -13.52 -20.11 -1.37
C PRO A 46 -13.89 -21.60 -1.29
N TYR A 47 -13.50 -22.29 -0.21
CA TYR A 47 -13.47 -23.75 -0.13
C TYR A 47 -14.24 -24.32 1.07
N ALA A 48 -15.04 -23.48 1.75
CA ALA A 48 -15.86 -23.88 2.89
C ALA A 48 -16.71 -25.12 2.52
N GLY A 49 -16.46 -26.24 3.21
CA GLY A 49 -17.17 -27.52 3.00
C GLY A 49 -16.43 -28.57 2.17
N THR A 50 -15.34 -28.20 1.50
CA THR A 50 -14.37 -29.17 0.96
C THR A 50 -13.25 -29.34 1.98
N GLY A 51 -12.68 -30.53 2.17
CA GLY A 51 -11.59 -30.80 3.12
C GLY A 51 -10.26 -30.12 2.76
N PHE A 52 -10.30 -28.89 2.29
CA PHE A 52 -9.19 -28.06 1.89
C PHE A 52 -8.36 -27.67 3.11
N ILE A 53 -7.11 -28.12 3.12
CA ILE A 53 -6.11 -27.70 4.10
C ILE A 53 -5.24 -26.64 3.41
N PRO A 54 -5.41 -25.35 3.72
CA PRO A 54 -4.60 -24.30 3.13
C PRO A 54 -3.13 -24.48 3.49
N LYS A 55 -2.26 -24.52 2.48
CA LYS A 55 -0.81 -24.45 2.67
C LYS A 55 -0.38 -22.98 2.64
N PHE A 56 0.22 -22.54 3.74
CA PHE A 56 0.87 -21.24 3.84
C PHE A 56 2.24 -21.27 3.17
N ASP A 57 2.44 -20.38 2.19
CA ASP A 57 3.75 -20.15 1.57
C ASP A 57 4.30 -18.80 2.02
N ILE A 58 5.19 -18.85 3.01
CA ILE A 58 5.83 -17.65 3.58
C ILE A 58 6.63 -16.86 2.54
N ASN A 59 7.30 -17.55 1.61
CA ASN A 59 8.14 -16.89 0.61
C ASN A 59 7.27 -16.16 -0.42
N TYR A 60 6.12 -16.75 -0.77
CA TYR A 60 5.17 -16.09 -1.63
C TYR A 60 4.56 -14.84 -0.97
N MET A 61 4.16 -14.94 0.30
CA MET A 61 3.62 -13.80 1.06
C MET A 61 4.63 -12.66 1.19
N HIS A 62 5.89 -12.97 1.53
CA HIS A 62 6.95 -11.96 1.56
C HIS A 62 7.15 -11.29 0.20
N LYS A 63 7.17 -12.04 -0.90
CA LYS A 63 7.27 -11.46 -2.25
C LYS A 63 6.11 -10.54 -2.61
N LEU A 64 4.89 -10.83 -2.13
CA LEU A 64 3.74 -9.95 -2.34
C LEU A 64 3.92 -8.62 -1.57
N LEU A 65 4.36 -8.70 -0.31
CA LEU A 65 4.64 -7.52 0.51
C LEU A 65 5.79 -6.68 -0.04
N GLU A 66 6.89 -7.30 -0.47
CA GLU A 66 8.03 -6.61 -1.09
C GLU A 66 7.62 -5.81 -2.33
N ARG A 67 6.72 -6.38 -3.16
CA ARG A 67 6.20 -5.70 -4.35
C ARG A 67 5.31 -4.50 -3.99
N ILE A 68 4.51 -4.61 -2.94
CA ILE A 68 3.71 -3.48 -2.45
C ILE A 68 4.63 -2.38 -1.92
N ALA A 69 5.64 -2.73 -1.12
CA ALA A 69 6.60 -1.77 -0.58
C ALA A 69 7.41 -1.06 -1.67
N ALA A 70 7.81 -1.78 -2.74
CA ALA A 70 8.48 -1.19 -3.88
C ALA A 70 7.60 -0.16 -4.59
N GLU A 71 6.33 -0.49 -4.82
CA GLU A 71 5.33 0.41 -5.43
C GLU A 71 5.08 1.65 -4.57
N ASP A 72 4.93 1.46 -3.26
CA ASP A 72 4.74 2.54 -2.29
C ASP A 72 5.92 3.52 -2.30
N ASN A 73 7.15 3.00 -2.34
CA ASN A 73 8.36 3.81 -2.42
C ASN A 73 8.43 4.62 -3.72
N GLU A 74 8.12 4.00 -4.86
CA GLU A 74 8.12 4.70 -6.15
C GLU A 74 7.03 5.77 -6.22
N LEU A 75 5.86 5.50 -5.66
CA LEU A 75 4.76 6.44 -5.58
C LEU A 75 5.12 7.66 -4.71
N VAL A 76 5.73 7.44 -3.54
CA VAL A 76 6.23 8.51 -2.67
C VAL A 76 7.29 9.36 -3.39
N GLN A 77 8.25 8.72 -4.06
CA GLN A 77 9.28 9.43 -4.81
C GLN A 77 8.68 10.29 -5.93
N THR A 78 7.74 9.72 -6.70
CA THR A 78 7.09 10.42 -7.82
C THR A 78 6.23 11.59 -7.34
N VAL A 79 5.52 11.44 -6.21
CA VAL A 79 4.76 12.55 -5.59
C VAL A 79 5.70 13.66 -5.10
N ASN A 80 6.82 13.30 -4.48
CA ASN A 80 7.81 14.28 -4.03
C ASN A 80 8.42 15.05 -5.20
N GLU A 81 8.71 14.35 -6.30
CA GLU A 81 9.18 14.96 -7.54
C GLU A 81 8.11 15.92 -8.11
N PHE A 82 6.85 15.49 -8.19
CA PHE A 82 5.74 16.36 -8.60
C PHE A 82 5.66 17.62 -7.74
N ASN A 83 5.73 17.47 -6.42
CA ASN A 83 5.65 18.57 -5.47
C ASN A 83 6.84 19.55 -5.59
N SER A 84 7.97 19.12 -6.15
CA SER A 84 9.11 20.01 -6.43
C SER A 84 8.90 20.90 -7.66
N TYR A 85 8.07 20.49 -8.62
CA TYR A 85 7.76 21.24 -9.84
C TYR A 85 6.42 22.00 -9.79
N CYS A 86 5.50 21.58 -8.92
CA CYS A 86 4.11 22.06 -8.96
C CYS A 86 3.98 23.57 -8.73
N GLN A 87 4.82 24.16 -7.86
CA GLN A 87 4.83 25.59 -7.60
C GLN A 87 5.14 26.40 -8.86
N ASP A 88 6.16 25.98 -9.62
CA ASP A 88 6.56 26.65 -10.86
C ASP A 88 5.54 26.41 -11.99
N ALA A 89 4.81 25.30 -11.93
CA ALA A 89 3.71 25.00 -12.84
C ALA A 89 2.39 25.72 -12.51
N GLY A 90 2.31 26.41 -11.36
CA GLY A 90 1.07 27.02 -10.86
C GLY A 90 0.04 25.99 -10.39
N GLU A 91 0.48 24.79 -10.01
CA GLU A 91 -0.35 23.69 -9.53
C GLU A 91 -0.20 23.49 -8.02
N PRO A 92 -1.27 23.06 -7.31
CA PRO A 92 -1.16 22.73 -5.89
C PRO A 92 -0.36 21.44 -5.68
N PRO A 93 0.39 21.33 -4.56
CA PRO A 93 1.06 20.09 -4.20
C PRO A 93 0.05 18.98 -3.86
N LEU A 94 0.47 17.74 -4.05
CA LEU A 94 -0.28 16.55 -3.66
C LEU A 94 0.12 16.11 -2.26
N GLU A 95 -0.88 15.92 -1.39
CA GLU A 95 -0.69 15.19 -0.14
C GLU A 95 -0.85 13.69 -0.40
N PHE A 96 0.25 12.95 -0.38
CA PHE A 96 0.23 11.51 -0.36
C PHE A 96 0.63 11.01 1.03
N ARG A 97 -0.30 10.31 1.69
CA ARG A 97 -0.03 9.64 2.96
C ARG A 97 -0.23 8.15 2.76
N LEU A 98 0.83 7.39 2.98
CA LEU A 98 0.67 5.95 3.19
C LEU A 98 -0.18 5.76 4.46
N PRO A 99 -1.10 4.78 4.48
CA PRO A 99 -1.77 4.44 5.72
C PRO A 99 -0.70 4.14 6.76
N PRO A 100 -0.86 4.61 8.01
CA PRO A 100 0.11 4.30 9.05
C PRO A 100 0.31 2.80 9.11
N CYS A 101 1.58 2.38 9.13
CA CYS A 101 1.90 1.01 9.51
C CYS A 101 1.47 0.91 10.97
N ASN A 102 0.27 0.40 11.24
CA ASN A 102 -0.17 0.12 12.60
C ASN A 102 0.78 -0.95 13.13
N SER A 103 1.86 -0.52 13.78
CA SER A 103 2.85 -1.37 14.44
C SER A 103 2.28 -2.10 15.66
N ASP A 104 0.96 -2.02 15.88
CA ASP A 104 0.22 -2.77 16.90
C ASP A 104 0.11 -4.27 16.57
N CYS A 105 0.76 -4.75 15.50
CA CYS A 105 1.10 -6.16 15.37
C CYS A 105 2.19 -6.54 16.39
N GLU A 106 1.82 -6.56 17.67
CA GLU A 106 2.39 -7.51 18.62
C GLU A 106 2.19 -8.90 17.99
N TYR A 107 3.26 -9.44 17.40
CA TYR A 107 3.34 -10.86 17.13
C TYR A 107 3.32 -11.55 18.49
N ASP A 108 2.12 -11.88 18.98
CA ASP A 108 1.93 -12.74 20.15
C ASP A 108 2.53 -14.11 19.83
N ARG A 109 3.83 -14.21 20.08
CA ARG A 109 4.64 -15.38 19.92
C ARG A 109 4.41 -16.27 21.13
N ALA A 110 3.23 -16.87 21.26
CA ALA A 110 3.02 -17.91 22.26
C ALA A 110 1.78 -18.75 21.96
N GLY A 111 2.01 -19.95 21.44
CA GLY A 111 1.17 -21.08 21.80
C GLY A 111 1.25 -21.31 23.30
N VAL A 112 0.37 -20.69 24.08
CA VAL A 112 0.04 -21.13 25.45
C VAL A 112 -1.45 -20.90 25.66
N VAL A 113 -2.20 -22.00 25.67
CA VAL A 113 -3.57 -22.04 26.18
C VAL A 113 -3.53 -21.61 27.65
N ARG A 114 -4.02 -20.41 27.97
CA ARG A 114 -4.37 -20.08 29.35
C ARG A 114 -5.84 -20.45 29.57
N GLN A 115 -6.06 -21.62 30.16
CA GLN A 115 -7.32 -21.91 30.84
C GLN A 115 -7.54 -20.82 31.90
N LYS A 116 -8.68 -20.12 31.84
CA LYS A 116 -9.10 -19.24 32.94
C LYS A 116 -9.38 -20.13 34.17
N PRO A 117 -8.80 -19.85 35.34
CA PRO A 117 -9.26 -20.50 36.56
C PRO A 117 -10.65 -19.95 36.91
N GLN A 118 -11.58 -20.86 37.17
CA GLN A 118 -12.83 -20.54 37.86
C GLN A 118 -12.51 -19.93 39.22
N ARG A 119 -13.06 -18.74 39.49
CA ARG A 119 -13.34 -18.23 40.84
C ARG A 119 -14.78 -17.71 40.74
N GLY A 120 -15.80 -18.23 41.42
CA GLY A 120 -15.77 -18.92 42.70
C GLY A 120 -15.70 -17.89 43.82
N LEU A 121 -16.81 -17.20 44.05
CA LEU A 121 -17.41 -16.84 45.33
C LEU A 121 -18.74 -16.09 45.06
#